data_AF-A0A4V3CHQ0-F1
#
_entry.id   AF-A0A4V3CHQ0-F1
#
_cell.length_a   1.000
_cell.length_b   1.000
_cell.length_c   1.000
_cell.angle_alpha   90.00
_cell.angle_beta   90.00
_cell.angle_gamma   90.00
#
_symmetry.space_group_name_H-M   'P 1'
#
loop_
_entity.id
_entity.type
_entity.pdbx_description
1 polymer ?
#
loop_
_entity_poly.entity_id
_entity_poly.type
_entity_poly.pdbx_seq_one_letter_code
_entity_poly.pdbx_strand_id
1 'polypeptide(L)'
;MRNIKSILTFILVLTFANIYAHKDRIEKPQSFKFTFENKEVVKLNSSDSKLKTFCNEIVSRKRKLVEAQMTYKTGEIVTAKYDGKNWTSIKISNKTEDLFVPKNVLKKITEIHFSTLSLLWSGDSEYAFNSSYFYIKFDIGRVKYFNELPSLSINFENKKYSNSEIWKKVSTNSTQGADL
;
A
#
# COMPACT_ATOMS: atom_id res chain seq x y z
N MET A 1 20.66 -56.15 -4.96
CA MET A 1 20.54 -54.77 -4.45
C MET A 1 20.45 -53.75 -5.58
N ARG A 2 19.39 -53.79 -6.39
CA ARG A 2 19.27 -52.98 -7.61
C ARG A 2 17.80 -52.64 -7.81
N ASN A 3 17.23 -51.79 -6.94
CA ASN A 3 15.87 -51.22 -7.05
C ASN A 3 15.61 -50.06 -6.05
N ILE A 4 16.51 -49.82 -5.08
CA ILE A 4 16.34 -48.74 -4.09
C ILE A 4 16.72 -47.36 -4.66
N LYS A 5 17.59 -47.29 -5.68
CA LYS A 5 18.06 -46.02 -6.25
C LYS A 5 16.96 -45.24 -7.00
N SER A 6 15.98 -45.91 -7.62
CA SER A 6 14.91 -45.21 -8.36
C SER A 6 13.81 -44.64 -7.46
N ILE A 7 13.61 -45.20 -6.26
CA ILE A 7 12.60 -44.72 -5.31
C ILE A 7 13.05 -43.39 -4.68
N LEU A 8 14.35 -43.23 -4.39
CA LEU A 8 14.87 -41.98 -3.85
C LEU A 8 14.73 -40.81 -4.83
N THR A 9 14.90 -41.06 -6.13
CA THR A 9 14.79 -40.01 -7.16
C THR A 9 13.35 -39.51 -7.31
N PHE A 10 12.35 -40.37 -7.11
CA PHE A 10 10.94 -39.99 -7.19
C PHE A 10 10.49 -39.13 -5.99
N ILE A 11 11.03 -39.40 -4.80
CA ILE A 11 10.76 -38.59 -3.59
C ILE A 11 11.40 -37.20 -3.73
N LEU A 12 12.60 -37.12 -4.32
CA LEU A 12 13.31 -35.86 -4.51
C LEU A 12 12.56 -34.92 -5.48
N VAL A 13 11.92 -35.44 -6.53
CA VAL A 13 11.18 -34.61 -7.51
C VAL A 13 9.86 -34.08 -6.94
N LEU A 14 9.22 -34.79 -6.00
CA LEU A 14 7.97 -34.34 -5.37
C LEU A 14 8.20 -33.28 -4.28
N THR A 15 9.39 -33.17 -3.69
CA THR A 15 9.71 -32.12 -2.72
C THR A 15 10.04 -30.77 -3.36
N PHE A 16 10.37 -30.73 -4.66
CA PHE A 16 10.69 -29.48 -5.37
C PHE A 16 9.55 -28.93 -6.25
N ALA A 17 8.42 -29.63 -6.34
CA ALA A 17 7.29 -29.21 -7.19
C ALA A 17 6.32 -28.21 -6.53
N ASN A 18 6.49 -27.91 -5.23
CA ASN A 18 5.71 -26.90 -4.55
C ASN A 18 6.47 -25.56 -4.53
N ILE A 19 6.88 -25.08 -5.71
CA ILE A 19 7.04 -23.63 -5.90
C ILE A 19 5.60 -23.08 -5.95
N TYR A 20 4.95 -23.03 -4.79
CA TYR A 20 3.72 -22.27 -4.65
C TYR A 20 4.12 -20.81 -4.88
N ALA A 21 3.84 -20.29 -6.06
CA ALA A 21 3.75 -18.86 -6.26
C ALA A 21 2.58 -18.37 -5.41
N HIS A 22 2.83 -18.11 -4.13
CA HIS A 22 1.83 -17.61 -3.22
C HIS A 22 1.40 -16.24 -3.74
N LYS A 23 0.15 -16.14 -4.15
CA LYS A 23 -0.43 -14.88 -4.61
C LYS A 23 -0.47 -13.93 -3.43
N ASP A 24 -0.02 -12.70 -3.63
CA ASP A 24 -0.16 -11.64 -2.63
C ASP A 24 -1.63 -11.52 -2.18
N ARG A 25 -1.82 -11.42 -0.87
CA ARG A 25 -3.08 -10.95 -0.30
C ARG A 25 -3.20 -9.46 -0.59
N ILE A 26 -4.44 -9.02 -0.81
CA ILE A 26 -4.76 -7.61 -1.00
C ILE A 26 -5.89 -7.24 -0.07
N GLU A 27 -5.73 -6.11 0.61
CA GLU A 27 -6.75 -5.54 1.45
C GLU A 27 -6.93 -4.05 1.19
N LYS A 28 -8.18 -3.61 1.27
CA LYS A 28 -8.56 -2.19 1.22
C LYS A 28 -8.98 -1.72 2.62
N PRO A 29 -8.75 -0.46 2.98
CA PRO A 29 -9.21 0.08 4.25
C PRO A 29 -10.70 -0.14 4.45
N GLN A 30 -11.09 -0.51 5.67
CA GLN A 30 -12.48 -0.63 6.09
C GLN A 30 -13.06 0.73 6.52
N SER A 31 -12.22 1.59 7.08
CA SER A 31 -12.62 2.92 7.52
C SER A 31 -11.53 3.96 7.30
N PHE A 32 -11.98 5.21 7.23
CA PHE A 32 -11.23 6.41 6.95
C PHE A 32 -11.57 7.44 8.01
N LYS A 33 -10.55 8.07 8.57
CA LYS A 33 -10.69 9.23 9.45
C LYS A 33 -9.84 10.36 8.87
N PHE A 34 -10.51 11.45 8.53
CA PHE A 34 -9.86 12.67 8.05
C PHE A 34 -9.97 13.75 9.12
N THR A 35 -8.85 14.41 9.41
CA THR A 35 -8.78 15.59 10.26
C THR A 35 -8.31 16.76 9.42
N PHE A 36 -9.08 17.84 9.44
CA PHE A 36 -8.85 19.02 8.60
C PHE A 36 -8.31 20.20 9.41
N GLU A 37 -7.78 21.22 8.74
CA GLU A 37 -7.20 22.43 9.35
C GLU A 37 -8.21 23.18 10.24
N ASN A 38 -9.49 23.18 9.87
CA ASN A 38 -10.59 23.74 10.67
C ASN A 38 -10.96 22.89 11.90
N LYS A 39 -10.18 21.85 12.24
CA LYS A 39 -10.41 20.88 13.32
C LYS A 39 -11.63 19.97 13.11
N GLU A 40 -12.28 20.03 11.94
CA GLU A 40 -13.33 19.07 11.58
C GLU A 40 -12.72 17.67 11.48
N VAL A 41 -13.40 16.70 12.08
CA VAL A 41 -13.02 15.28 12.01
C VAL A 41 -14.16 14.53 11.35
N VAL A 42 -13.87 13.91 10.22
CA VAL A 42 -14.83 13.11 9.46
C VAL A 42 -14.40 11.66 9.50
N LYS A 43 -15.33 10.79 9.89
CA LYS A 43 -15.15 9.33 9.89
C LYS A 43 -16.09 8.73 8.88
N LEU A 44 -15.55 7.88 7.99
CA LEU A 44 -16.29 7.23 6.92
C LEU A 44 -15.87 5.76 6.86
N ASN A 45 -16.80 4.90 6.52
CA ASN A 45 -16.54 3.52 6.13
C ASN A 45 -16.24 3.44 4.62
N SER A 46 -15.65 2.34 4.19
CA SER A 46 -15.34 2.09 2.77
C SER A 46 -16.56 2.05 1.86
N SER A 47 -17.73 1.72 2.41
CA SER A 47 -19.02 1.69 1.70
C SER A 47 -19.76 3.03 1.71
N ASP A 48 -19.27 4.06 2.42
CA ASP A 48 -19.95 5.34 2.47
C ASP A 48 -19.93 6.05 1.10
N SER A 49 -21.10 6.40 0.60
CA SER A 49 -21.27 7.07 -0.70
C SER A 49 -20.52 8.41 -0.79
N LYS A 50 -20.30 9.06 0.36
CA LYS A 50 -19.58 10.34 0.47
C LYS A 50 -18.06 10.20 0.44
N LEU A 51 -17.49 9.00 0.62
CA LEU A 51 -16.05 8.78 0.70
C LEU A 51 -15.32 9.31 -0.53
N LYS A 52 -15.82 8.98 -1.73
CA LYS A 52 -15.25 9.46 -2.99
C LYS A 52 -15.23 10.99 -3.07
N THR A 53 -16.31 11.64 -2.62
CA THR A 53 -16.39 13.11 -2.58
C THR A 53 -15.33 13.68 -1.65
N PHE A 54 -15.21 13.19 -0.42
CA PHE A 54 -14.20 13.67 0.52
C PHE A 54 -12.77 13.47 0.01
N CYS A 55 -12.45 12.31 -0.54
CA CYS A 55 -11.14 12.05 -1.15
C CYS A 55 -10.84 13.02 -2.30
N ASN A 56 -11.82 13.28 -3.17
CA ASN A 56 -11.65 14.24 -4.26
C ASN A 56 -11.48 15.69 -3.77
N GLU A 57 -12.21 16.09 -2.72
CA GLU A 57 -12.10 17.41 -2.11
C GLU A 57 -10.73 17.63 -1.43
N ILE A 58 -10.14 16.58 -0.87
CA ILE A 58 -8.75 16.58 -0.37
C ILE A 58 -7.77 16.77 -1.53
N VAL A 59 -7.86 15.94 -2.58
CA VAL A 59 -6.94 16.00 -3.73
C VAL A 59 -7.02 17.36 -4.42
N SER A 60 -8.23 17.92 -4.61
CA SER A 60 -8.46 19.23 -5.21
C SER A 60 -8.09 20.42 -4.30
N ARG A 61 -7.74 20.17 -3.03
CA ARG A 61 -7.45 21.17 -1.99
C ARG A 61 -8.64 22.05 -1.63
N LYS A 62 -9.87 21.65 -1.97
CA LYS A 62 -11.09 22.31 -1.46
C LYS A 62 -11.21 22.14 0.05
N ARG A 63 -10.75 21.00 0.58
CA ARG A 63 -10.58 20.76 2.01
C ARG A 63 -9.10 20.60 2.33
N LYS A 64 -8.62 21.37 3.31
CA LYS A 64 -7.23 21.32 3.76
C LYS A 64 -7.06 20.22 4.81
N LEU A 65 -6.50 19.10 4.37
CA LEU A 65 -6.19 17.95 5.22
C LEU A 65 -4.99 18.27 6.14
N VAL A 66 -5.06 17.80 7.38
CA VAL A 66 -3.93 17.77 8.33
C VAL A 66 -3.50 16.32 8.58
N GLU A 67 -4.46 15.40 8.71
CA GLU A 67 -4.19 14.00 8.96
C GLU A 67 -5.25 13.10 8.30
N ALA A 68 -4.81 12.01 7.69
CA ALA A 68 -5.65 10.91 7.25
C ALA A 68 -5.22 9.62 7.95
N GLN A 69 -6.17 8.88 8.50
CA GLN A 69 -5.97 7.54 9.03
C GLN A 69 -6.86 6.55 8.28
N MET A 70 -6.29 5.44 7.83
CA MET A 70 -6.98 4.38 7.12
C MET A 70 -6.79 3.09 7.91
N THR A 71 -7.89 2.52 8.41
CA THR A 71 -7.87 1.31 9.24
C THR A 71 -8.31 0.11 8.42
N TYR A 72 -7.51 -0.94 8.49
CA TYR A 72 -7.74 -2.22 7.82
C TYR A 72 -8.46 -3.20 8.76
N LYS A 73 -9.13 -4.21 8.19
CA LYS A 73 -9.81 -5.28 8.93
C LYS A 73 -8.82 -6.09 9.75
N THR A 74 -7.61 -6.30 9.22
CA THR A 74 -6.48 -6.95 9.89
C THR A 74 -5.94 -6.16 11.09
N GLY A 75 -6.37 -4.90 11.27
CA GLY A 75 -6.04 -4.06 12.42
C GLY A 75 -4.88 -3.09 12.19
N GLU A 76 -4.18 -3.20 11.06
CA GLU A 76 -3.20 -2.22 10.60
C GLU A 76 -3.86 -0.86 10.36
N ILE A 77 -3.09 0.20 10.60
CA ILE A 77 -3.52 1.57 10.35
C ILE A 77 -2.44 2.28 9.56
N VAL A 78 -2.79 2.81 8.39
CA VAL A 78 -1.93 3.74 7.66
C VAL A 78 -2.30 5.16 8.08
N THR A 79 -1.31 5.94 8.49
CA THR A 79 -1.47 7.35 8.87
C THR A 79 -0.62 8.23 7.99
N ALA A 80 -1.22 9.24 7.38
CA ALA A 80 -0.55 10.27 6.60
C ALA A 80 -0.83 11.66 7.20
N LYS A 81 0.22 12.47 7.40
CA LYS A 81 0.15 13.83 7.94
C LYS A 81 0.65 14.84 6.91
N TYR A 82 -0.04 15.98 6.82
CA TYR A 82 0.23 17.04 5.86
C TYR A 82 0.28 18.39 6.58
N ASP A 83 1.30 19.20 6.30
CA ASP A 83 1.49 20.52 6.93
C ASP A 83 0.90 21.70 6.13
N GLY A 84 0.15 21.40 5.05
CA GLY A 84 -0.34 22.39 4.10
C GLY A 84 0.51 22.50 2.83
N LYS A 85 1.77 22.04 2.87
CA LYS A 85 2.71 22.08 1.73
C LYS A 85 3.30 20.72 1.38
N ASN A 86 3.71 19.93 2.38
CA ASN A 86 4.37 18.64 2.20
C ASN A 86 3.77 17.58 3.14
N TRP A 87 3.93 16.32 2.74
CA TRP A 87 3.72 15.21 3.67
C TRP A 87 4.83 15.20 4.71
N THR A 88 4.46 15.28 5.98
CA THR A 88 5.40 15.30 7.11
C THR A 88 5.61 13.91 7.71
N SER A 89 4.64 13.03 7.52
CA SER A 89 4.71 11.63 7.96
C SER A 89 3.81 10.78 7.10
N ILE A 90 4.32 9.64 6.64
CA ILE A 90 3.50 8.48 6.28
C ILE A 90 4.04 7.33 7.10
N LYS A 91 3.15 6.65 7.82
CA LYS A 91 3.50 5.45 8.59
C LYS A 91 2.42 4.40 8.45
N ILE A 92 2.80 3.16 8.67
CA ILE A 92 1.88 2.08 8.94
C ILE A 92 2.16 1.56 10.34
N SER A 93 1.11 1.26 11.09
CA SER A 93 1.20 0.80 12.46
C SER A 93 0.39 -0.45 12.66
N ASN A 94 0.89 -1.37 13.49
CA ASN A 94 0.08 -2.34 14.18
C ASN A 94 0.00 -1.96 15.68
N LYS A 95 -0.63 -2.79 16.51
CA LYS A 95 -0.77 -2.51 17.97
C LYS A 95 0.57 -2.38 18.71
N THR A 96 1.67 -2.85 18.12
CA THR A 96 2.97 -3.02 18.78
C THR A 96 4.10 -2.19 18.17
N GLU A 97 4.02 -1.85 16.89
CA GLU A 97 5.12 -1.24 16.14
C GLU A 97 4.61 -0.27 15.05
N ASP A 98 5.43 0.74 14.79
CA ASP A 98 5.21 1.75 13.76
C ASP A 98 6.36 1.66 12.73
N LEU A 99 6.04 1.53 11.45
CA LEU A 99 7.01 1.64 10.37
C LEU A 99 6.82 2.96 9.63
N PHE A 100 7.90 3.73 9.50
CA PHE A 100 7.88 5.08 8.94
C PHE A 100 8.48 5.12 7.54
N VAL A 101 7.88 5.94 6.68
CA VAL A 101 8.43 6.29 5.37
C VAL A 101 9.47 7.41 5.52
N PRO A 102 10.68 7.28 4.94
CA PRO A 102 11.72 8.30 5.03
C PRO A 102 11.33 9.67 4.45
N LYS A 103 11.80 10.75 5.09
CA LYS A 103 11.46 12.14 4.71
C LYS A 103 11.84 12.51 3.27
N ASN A 104 12.93 11.95 2.74
CA ASN A 104 13.36 12.18 1.35
C ASN A 104 12.36 11.63 0.34
N VAL A 105 11.68 10.53 0.67
CA VAL A 105 10.61 9.93 -0.14
C VAL A 105 9.34 10.79 -0.04
N LEU A 106 8.96 11.19 1.18
CA LEU A 106 7.76 12.00 1.42
C LEU A 106 7.74 13.31 0.61
N LYS A 107 8.89 13.97 0.44
CA LYS A 107 9.02 15.21 -0.35
C LYS A 107 8.67 15.05 -1.82
N LYS A 108 8.71 13.83 -2.35
CA LYS A 108 8.44 13.53 -3.76
C LYS A 108 6.97 13.18 -4.02
N ILE A 109 6.20 12.95 -2.96
CA ILE A 109 4.76 12.64 -3.05
C ILE A 109 4.01 13.98 -3.03
N THR A 110 3.30 14.31 -4.11
CA THR A 110 2.60 15.60 -4.19
C THR A 110 1.15 15.52 -3.69
N GLU A 111 0.42 14.50 -4.12
CA GLU A 111 -0.97 14.24 -3.75
C GLU A 111 -1.19 12.74 -3.56
N ILE A 112 -2.11 12.37 -2.65
CA ILE A 112 -2.50 10.99 -2.36
C ILE A 112 -3.99 10.82 -2.63
N HIS A 113 -4.36 9.84 -3.45
CA HIS A 113 -5.76 9.46 -3.68
C HIS A 113 -6.18 8.38 -2.68
N PHE A 114 -6.54 8.78 -1.46
CA PHE A 114 -6.80 7.86 -0.34
C PHE A 114 -7.82 6.74 -0.64
N SER A 115 -8.79 6.95 -1.52
CA SER A 115 -9.77 5.92 -1.91
C SER A 115 -9.16 4.75 -2.70
N THR A 116 -7.95 4.90 -3.22
CA THR A 116 -7.23 3.87 -4.00
C THR A 116 -6.26 3.06 -3.15
N LEU A 117 -6.14 3.40 -1.87
CA LEU A 117 -5.17 2.81 -0.97
C LEU A 117 -5.46 1.33 -0.73
N SER A 118 -4.40 0.53 -0.80
CA SER A 118 -4.42 -0.92 -0.59
C SER A 118 -3.16 -1.36 0.14
N LEU A 119 -3.29 -2.41 0.93
CA LEU A 119 -2.20 -3.10 1.61
C LEU A 119 -2.05 -4.47 0.95
N LEU A 120 -0.82 -4.81 0.56
CA LEU A 120 -0.50 -6.07 -0.11
C LEU A 120 0.67 -6.74 0.58
N TRP A 121 0.64 -8.07 0.69
CA TRP A 121 1.67 -8.86 1.39
C TRP A 121 1.64 -10.31 0.95
N SER A 122 2.67 -11.10 1.29
CA SER A 122 2.71 -12.52 0.93
C SER A 122 1.47 -13.26 1.46
N GLY A 123 0.90 -14.11 0.59
CA GLY A 123 -0.24 -14.97 0.92
C GLY A 123 0.01 -15.94 2.08
N ASP A 124 1.28 -16.18 2.43
CA ASP A 124 1.72 -17.06 3.51
C ASP A 124 1.46 -16.52 4.91
N SER A 125 1.16 -15.22 5.02
CA SER A 125 0.89 -14.57 6.29
C SER A 125 -0.56 -14.11 6.34
N GLU A 126 -1.20 -14.28 7.50
CA GLU A 126 -2.55 -13.77 7.73
C GLU A 126 -2.59 -12.24 7.78
N TYR A 127 -1.52 -11.62 8.30
CA TYR A 127 -1.39 -10.17 8.52
C TYR A 127 -0.14 -9.63 7.81
N ALA A 128 -0.17 -8.37 7.38
CA ALA A 128 0.94 -7.76 6.65
C ALA A 128 2.21 -7.65 7.50
N PHE A 129 2.08 -7.28 8.78
CA PHE A 129 3.22 -7.15 9.70
C PHE A 129 3.88 -8.48 10.09
N ASN A 130 3.19 -9.60 9.89
CA ASN A 130 3.77 -10.93 10.09
C ASN A 130 4.49 -11.43 8.84
N SER A 131 4.30 -10.76 7.71
CA SER A 131 4.96 -11.11 6.46
C SER A 131 6.40 -10.60 6.41
N SER A 132 7.27 -11.34 5.72
CA SER A 132 8.64 -10.90 5.44
C SER A 132 8.69 -9.65 4.58
N TYR A 133 7.66 -9.45 3.74
CA TYR A 133 7.47 -8.24 2.95
C TYR A 133 5.98 -7.86 2.89
N PHE A 134 5.74 -6.56 2.80
CA PHE A 134 4.43 -6.02 2.46
C PHE A 134 4.60 -4.63 1.84
N TYR A 135 3.57 -4.12 1.18
CA TYR A 135 3.60 -2.79 0.59
C TYR A 135 2.25 -2.10 0.63
N ILE A 136 2.31 -0.78 0.73
CA ILE A 136 1.15 0.10 0.62
C ILE A 136 1.13 0.61 -0.81
N LYS A 137 0.00 0.46 -1.51
CA LYS A 137 -0.18 0.90 -2.88
C LYS A 137 -1.34 1.89 -2.99
N PHE A 138 -1.12 3.02 -3.65
CA PHE A 138 -2.13 4.05 -3.91
C PHE A 138 -1.76 4.93 -5.09
N ASP A 139 -2.75 5.59 -5.69
CA ASP A 139 -2.54 6.52 -6.78
C ASP A 139 -2.09 7.89 -6.27
N ILE A 140 -1.23 8.55 -7.04
CA ILE A 140 -0.62 9.84 -6.70
C ILE A 140 -0.80 10.89 -7.81
N GLY A 141 -0.68 12.15 -7.41
CA GLY A 141 -0.66 13.28 -8.34
C GLY A 141 -2.01 13.57 -9.01
N ARG A 142 -1.99 14.36 -10.08
CA ARG A 142 -3.20 14.73 -10.84
C ARG A 142 -3.08 14.47 -12.34
N VAL A 143 -1.86 14.23 -12.83
CA VAL A 143 -1.58 14.01 -14.25
C VAL A 143 -1.88 12.57 -14.58
N LYS A 144 -2.75 12.36 -15.57
CA LYS A 144 -3.10 11.04 -16.07
C LYS A 144 -2.25 10.67 -17.27
N TYR A 145 -1.84 9.41 -17.32
CA TYR A 145 -1.17 8.79 -18.46
C TYR A 145 -2.11 7.72 -18.99
N PHE A 146 -2.54 7.84 -20.25
CA PHE A 146 -3.55 6.93 -20.83
C PHE A 146 -4.82 6.81 -19.96
N ASN A 147 -5.33 7.95 -19.45
CA ASN A 147 -6.48 8.06 -18.55
C ASN A 147 -6.35 7.43 -17.15
N GLU A 148 -5.16 6.92 -16.79
CA GLU A 148 -4.86 6.37 -15.47
C GLU A 148 -3.89 7.27 -14.70
N LEU A 149 -4.03 7.33 -13.37
CA LEU A 149 -3.07 8.02 -12.52
C LEU A 149 -1.85 7.12 -12.27
N PRO A 150 -0.65 7.69 -12.04
CA PRO A 150 0.48 6.93 -11.55
C PRO A 150 0.16 6.28 -10.20
N SER A 151 0.59 5.03 -10.04
CA SER A 151 0.42 4.27 -8.80
C SER A 151 1.76 4.20 -8.07
N LEU A 152 1.78 4.56 -6.80
CA LEU A 152 2.95 4.49 -5.93
C LEU A 152 2.84 3.25 -5.05
N SER A 153 3.88 2.42 -5.06
CA SER A 153 4.10 1.35 -4.09
C SER A 153 5.16 1.78 -3.09
N ILE A 154 4.86 1.68 -1.79
CA ILE A 154 5.82 1.88 -0.69
C ILE A 154 6.05 0.52 -0.04
N ASN A 155 7.26 -0.02 -0.22
CA ASN A 155 7.58 -1.37 0.20
C ASN A 155 8.27 -1.41 1.56
N PHE A 156 7.90 -2.41 2.35
CA PHE A 156 8.47 -2.71 3.65
C PHE A 156 8.94 -4.16 3.65
N GLU A 157 10.17 -4.38 4.08
CA GLU A 157 10.76 -5.70 4.20
C GLU A 157 11.43 -5.83 5.55
N ASN A 158 11.29 -6.99 6.19
CA ASN A 158 11.87 -7.25 7.50
C ASN A 158 11.55 -6.13 8.51
N LYS A 159 10.29 -5.67 8.51
CA LYS A 159 9.75 -4.64 9.41
C LYS A 159 10.49 -3.28 9.31
N LYS A 160 10.95 -2.91 8.13
CA LYS A 160 11.48 -1.57 7.85
C LYS A 160 11.12 -1.14 6.44
N TYR A 161 11.15 0.17 6.20
CA TYR A 161 11.09 0.69 4.84
C TYR A 161 12.21 0.08 3.99
N SER A 162 11.88 -0.37 2.78
CA SER A 162 12.82 -0.92 1.80
C SER A 162 13.04 0.09 0.66
N ASN A 163 12.05 0.25 -0.21
CA ASN A 163 12.08 1.17 -1.35
C ASN A 163 10.68 1.72 -1.68
N SER A 164 10.59 2.55 -2.72
CA SER A 164 9.32 3.03 -3.25
C SER A 164 9.40 3.17 -4.75
N GLU A 165 8.35 2.74 -5.43
CA GLU A 165 8.31 2.68 -6.90
C GLU A 165 7.04 3.36 -7.41
N ILE A 166 7.20 4.28 -8.36
CA ILE A 166 6.09 4.80 -9.15
C ILE A 166 5.94 3.97 -10.41
N TRP A 167 4.71 3.52 -10.63
CA TRP A 167 4.27 2.86 -11.85
C TRP A 167 3.38 3.79 -12.67
N LYS A 168 3.77 4.07 -13.91
CA LYS A 168 2.99 4.90 -14.85
C LYS A 168 2.67 4.12 -16.12
N LYS A 169 1.51 4.37 -16.73
CA LYS A 169 1.20 3.87 -18.08
C LYS A 169 2.09 4.55 -19.12
N VAL A 170 2.67 3.76 -20.01
CA VAL A 170 3.46 4.23 -21.17
C VAL A 170 2.82 3.86 -22.51
N SER A 171 1.87 2.92 -22.48
CA SER A 171 0.96 2.60 -23.58
C SER A 171 -0.34 2.04 -22.99
N THR A 172 -1.36 1.81 -23.82
CA THR A 172 -2.62 1.17 -23.40
C THR A 172 -2.40 -0.13 -22.62
N ASN A 173 -1.38 -0.92 -23.00
CA ASN A 173 -1.13 -2.26 -22.46
C ASN A 173 0.17 -2.38 -21.66
N SER A 174 0.87 -1.27 -21.42
CA SER A 174 2.20 -1.31 -20.78
C SER A 174 2.36 -0.24 -19.71
N THR A 175 3.00 -0.63 -18.61
CA THR A 175 3.42 0.25 -17.52
C THR A 175 4.93 0.23 -17.38
N GLN A 176 5.47 1.31 -16.81
CA GLN A 176 6.88 1.43 -16.49
C GLN A 176 7.01 1.82 -15.02
N GLY A 177 7.82 1.05 -14.29
CA GLY A 177 8.23 1.34 -12.92
C GLY A 177 9.49 2.21 -12.91
N ALA A 178 9.59 3.09 -11.93
CA ALA A 178 10.80 3.82 -11.60
C ALA A 178 10.87 4.04 -10.10
N ASP A 179 12.08 4.09 -9.55
CA ASP A 179 12.28 4.49 -8.16
C ASP A 179 11.73 5.90 -7.93
N LEU A 180 11.04 6.08 -6.80
CA LEU A 180 10.52 7.38 -6.38
C LEU A 180 11.66 8.30 -5.92
#